data_AF-A0A6J7HXE6-F1
#
_entry.id   AF-A0A6J7HXE6-F1
#
_cell.length_a   1.000
_cell.length_b   1.000
_cell.length_c   1.000
_cell.angle_alpha   90.00
_cell.angle_beta   90.00
_cell.angle_gamma   90.00
#
_symmetry.space_group_name_H-M   'P 1'
#
loop_
_entity.id
_entity.type
_entity.pdbx_description
1 polymer ?
#
loop_
_entity_poly.entity_id
_entity_poly.type
_entity_poly.pdbx_seq_one_letter_code
_entity_poly.pdbx_strand_id
1 'polypeptide(L)'
;MMRRQILAMLLIVANLLVAPAHGDDIPTFFTFEGSGYGHGVGMSQVGARGQALEGRSATEILQYYFKDVAVEPVKDDQLIRVNIGHLLTNISLRTDTKYGQLQLFSGDIKQGLSAIPVEKISAKTNLVFTLLGSSIVPSLVKADGTSVMLESGSAWTIRWTGTRYLKGVPAVVGVKSGSTSMKYRYGQMNIKVVNAANLGSRIEFTNTLRLHDEYLWGIGEMPSSWPASALQAQVIASRSFALTRSKSLRSACACHLYASFVDQNFVGYSKELETGWGQKWRDAVNATLDGEHNGLAVTQNSIPIATYFFASSAGQTSLAEDVWGTPIAYVQSVPDLWSLDPLLNPKFFYWERIVSQEVMAQAFSLPDVVSVEILSRKVNGNVDVMLATSSTGQTAQLDGVSFKVSAKLPSRWFELAPPQMSEVPLTP
;
A
#
# COMPACT_ATOMS: atom_id res chain seq x y z
N MET A 1 73.85 4.46 60.58
CA MET A 1 72.85 3.47 61.05
C MET A 1 71.48 3.90 60.56
N MET A 2 70.97 3.29 59.49
CA MET A 2 69.61 3.54 59.03
C MET A 2 69.10 2.25 58.36
N ARG A 3 68.12 1.61 59.00
CA ARG A 3 67.47 0.36 58.58
C ARG A 3 66.31 0.69 57.66
N ARG A 4 66.25 0.06 56.48
CA ARG A 4 65.03 -0.07 55.69
C ARG A 4 64.28 -1.32 56.15
N GLN A 5 63.00 -1.18 56.47
CA GLN A 5 62.05 -2.28 56.41
C GLN A 5 60.77 -1.78 55.73
N ILE A 6 60.34 -2.58 54.75
CA ILE A 6 59.18 -2.39 53.89
C ILE A 6 57.97 -2.97 54.63
N LEU A 7 56.85 -2.22 54.68
CA LEU A 7 55.56 -2.74 55.12
C LEU A 7 54.58 -2.61 53.94
N ALA A 8 54.13 -3.74 53.42
CA ALA A 8 53.09 -3.84 52.40
C ALA A 8 51.71 -3.75 53.07
N MET A 9 50.86 -2.84 52.58
CA MET A 9 49.49 -2.65 53.05
C MET A 9 48.54 -3.39 52.09
N LEU A 10 47.83 -4.41 52.59
CA LEU A 10 46.75 -5.08 51.86
C LEU A 10 45.52 -4.14 51.78
N LEU A 11 45.06 -3.84 50.57
CA LEU A 11 43.76 -3.23 50.32
C LEU A 11 42.71 -4.35 50.19
N ILE A 12 41.72 -4.37 51.09
CA ILE A 12 40.54 -5.24 50.99
C ILE A 12 39.55 -4.55 50.06
N VAL A 13 39.36 -5.09 48.86
CA VAL A 13 38.27 -4.70 47.95
C VAL A 13 37.03 -5.50 48.37
N ALA A 14 36.00 -4.81 48.85
CA ALA A 14 34.71 -5.41 49.14
C ALA A 14 34.00 -5.73 47.81
N ASN A 15 33.85 -7.02 47.50
CA ASN A 15 32.96 -7.50 46.45
C ASN A 15 31.51 -7.26 46.89
N LEU A 16 30.88 -6.22 46.36
CA LEU A 16 29.41 -6.15 46.30
C LEU A 16 28.95 -7.19 45.28
N LEU A 17 28.52 -8.35 45.78
CA LEU A 17 27.77 -9.34 45.01
C LEU A 17 26.47 -8.68 44.55
N VAL A 18 26.42 -8.26 43.29
CA VAL A 18 25.17 -8.05 42.57
C VAL A 18 24.48 -9.42 42.53
N ALA A 19 23.32 -9.54 43.17
CA ALA A 19 22.51 -10.74 43.04
C ALA A 19 22.19 -10.96 41.55
N PRO A 20 22.27 -12.21 41.03
CA PRO A 20 21.81 -12.48 39.67
C PRO A 20 20.34 -12.07 39.59
N ALA A 21 20.03 -11.19 38.63
CA ALA A 21 18.67 -10.87 38.26
C ALA A 21 17.92 -12.18 37.96
N HIS A 22 16.65 -12.22 38.35
CA HIS A 22 15.76 -13.37 38.18
C HIS A 22 15.95 -14.04 36.82
N GLY A 23 16.22 -15.35 36.85
CA GLY A 23 16.23 -16.20 35.66
C GLY A 23 14.81 -16.43 35.18
N ASP A 24 14.17 -15.39 34.65
CA ASP A 24 12.99 -15.57 33.83
C ASP A 24 13.47 -16.24 32.53
N ASP A 25 12.92 -17.41 32.23
CA ASP A 25 13.19 -18.10 30.97
C ASP A 25 12.91 -17.13 29.81
N ILE A 26 13.93 -16.85 28.99
CA ILE A 26 13.81 -15.93 27.86
C ILE A 26 12.71 -16.47 26.93
N PRO A 27 11.58 -15.76 26.74
CA PRO A 27 10.50 -16.24 25.90
C PRO A 27 11.00 -16.48 24.46
N THR A 28 10.58 -17.58 23.86
CA THR A 28 10.87 -17.86 22.45
C THR A 28 9.94 -17.06 21.51
N PHE A 29 8.80 -16.60 22.01
CA PHE A 29 7.84 -15.75 21.30
C PHE A 29 6.92 -14.99 22.28
N PHE A 30 6.19 -14.03 21.74
CA PHE A 30 5.15 -13.24 22.40
C PHE A 30 3.87 -13.33 21.58
N THR A 31 2.73 -13.52 22.24
CA THR A 31 1.43 -13.53 21.58
C THR A 31 0.73 -12.19 21.80
N PHE A 32 0.28 -11.59 20.71
CA PHE A 32 -0.49 -10.35 20.71
C PHE A 32 -1.89 -10.61 20.18
N GLU A 33 -2.89 -10.10 20.86
CA GLU A 33 -4.27 -10.05 20.37
C GLU A 33 -4.66 -8.61 20.08
N GLY A 34 -5.56 -8.40 19.12
CA GLY A 34 -5.95 -7.05 18.73
C GLY A 34 -7.15 -6.98 17.80
N SER A 35 -7.41 -5.78 17.30
CA SER A 35 -8.56 -5.45 16.47
C SER A 35 -8.21 -4.39 15.43
N GLY A 36 -8.92 -4.38 14.31
CA GLY A 36 -8.70 -3.49 13.17
C GLY A 36 -7.55 -3.92 12.26
N TYR A 37 -7.46 -3.25 11.10
CA TYR A 37 -6.41 -3.45 10.11
C TYR A 37 -6.11 -2.15 9.35
N GLY A 38 -4.83 -1.76 9.33
CA GLY A 38 -4.37 -0.55 8.64
C GLY A 38 -3.91 0.55 9.59
N HIS A 39 -3.80 1.77 9.07
CA HIS A 39 -3.20 2.91 9.78
C HIS A 39 -4.19 3.72 10.63
N GLY A 40 -5.49 3.55 10.42
CA GLY A 40 -6.52 4.17 11.26
C GLY A 40 -6.94 5.58 10.85
N VAL A 41 -6.28 6.22 9.89
CA VAL A 41 -6.48 7.65 9.57
C VAL A 41 -7.46 7.83 8.40
N GLY A 42 -8.47 8.68 8.55
CA GLY A 42 -9.46 8.97 7.49
C GLY A 42 -10.59 7.95 7.44
N MET A 43 -11.03 7.58 6.23
CA MET A 43 -12.22 6.73 6.04
C MET A 43 -11.92 5.25 6.32
N SER A 44 -12.64 4.68 7.30
CA SER A 44 -12.68 3.22 7.51
C SER A 44 -13.52 2.56 6.43
N GLN A 45 -12.97 1.58 5.72
CA GLN A 45 -13.69 0.86 4.67
C GLN A 45 -14.82 0.02 5.25
N VAL A 46 -14.57 -0.73 6.32
CA VAL A 46 -15.63 -1.46 7.04
C VAL A 46 -16.67 -0.48 7.61
N GLY A 47 -16.24 0.64 8.17
CA GLY A 47 -17.15 1.67 8.65
C GLY A 47 -18.02 2.27 7.54
N ALA A 48 -17.45 2.54 6.36
CA ALA A 48 -18.20 2.97 5.19
C ALA A 48 -19.21 1.91 4.72
N ARG A 49 -18.85 0.61 4.78
CA ARG A 49 -19.78 -0.49 4.51
C ARG A 49 -20.94 -0.51 5.51
N GLY A 50 -20.66 -0.39 6.80
CA GLY A 50 -21.67 -0.38 7.85
C GLY A 50 -22.65 0.79 7.69
N GLN A 51 -22.12 2.00 7.53
CA GLN A 51 -22.90 3.20 7.24
C GLN A 51 -23.76 3.08 5.98
N ALA A 52 -23.23 2.48 4.92
CA ALA A 52 -23.99 2.24 3.70
C ALA A 52 -25.13 1.23 3.88
N LEU A 53 -24.96 0.21 4.74
CA LEU A 53 -26.04 -0.72 5.11
C LEU A 53 -27.13 -0.06 5.95
N GLU A 54 -26.78 1.00 6.69
CA GLU A 54 -27.72 1.87 7.41
C GLU A 54 -28.40 2.92 6.51
N GLY A 55 -28.14 2.89 5.20
CA GLY A 55 -28.79 3.76 4.22
C GLY A 55 -28.10 5.11 4.01
N ARG A 56 -26.92 5.35 4.59
CA ARG A 56 -26.17 6.59 4.35
C ARG A 56 -25.67 6.66 2.90
N SER A 57 -25.75 7.86 2.34
CA SER A 57 -25.19 8.22 1.03
C SER A 57 -23.66 8.30 1.08
N ALA A 58 -23.03 8.27 -0.09
CA ALA A 58 -21.58 8.42 -0.21
C ALA A 58 -21.09 9.76 0.38
N THR A 59 -21.87 10.83 0.19
CA THR A 59 -21.58 12.17 0.75
C THR A 59 -21.59 12.16 2.27
N GLU A 60 -22.63 11.59 2.90
CA GLU A 60 -22.74 11.50 4.35
C GLU A 60 -21.61 10.64 4.94
N ILE A 61 -21.25 9.54 4.28
CA ILE A 61 -20.12 8.69 4.69
C ILE A 61 -18.82 9.50 4.68
N LEU A 62 -18.53 10.24 3.62
CA LEU A 62 -17.28 11.01 3.53
C LEU A 62 -17.23 12.17 4.53
N GLN A 63 -18.33 12.91 4.69
CA GLN A 63 -18.44 14.00 5.65
C GLN A 63 -18.40 13.53 7.11
N TYR A 64 -18.67 12.25 7.37
CA TYR A 64 -18.45 11.66 8.67
C TYR A 64 -16.96 11.58 9.03
N TYR A 65 -16.13 11.11 8.09
CA TYR A 65 -14.69 10.92 8.33
C TYR A 65 -13.84 12.18 8.10
N PHE A 66 -14.33 13.10 7.27
CA PHE A 66 -13.62 14.33 6.92
C PHE A 66 -14.42 15.55 7.36
N LYS A 67 -13.79 16.40 8.16
CA LYS A 67 -14.42 17.59 8.77
C LYS A 67 -14.26 18.81 7.88
N ASP A 68 -15.27 19.68 7.87
CA ASP A 68 -15.23 20.98 7.18
C ASP A 68 -14.92 20.83 5.68
N VAL A 69 -15.56 19.84 5.05
CA VAL A 69 -15.42 19.50 3.63
C VAL A 69 -16.75 19.48 2.89
N ALA A 70 -16.68 19.63 1.57
CA ALA A 70 -17.78 19.37 0.65
C ALA A 70 -17.47 18.13 -0.22
N VAL A 71 -18.53 17.51 -0.75
CA VAL A 71 -18.44 16.52 -1.83
C VAL A 71 -19.09 17.15 -3.04
N GLU A 72 -18.29 17.60 -3.99
CA GLU A 72 -18.75 18.41 -5.12
C GLU A 72 -18.03 18.06 -6.42
N PRO A 73 -18.62 18.40 -7.58
CA PRO A 73 -17.98 18.22 -8.86
C PRO A 73 -16.70 19.04 -8.98
N VAL A 74 -15.61 18.39 -9.39
CA VAL A 74 -14.35 19.05 -9.74
C VAL A 74 -13.86 18.54 -11.08
N LYS A 75 -13.12 19.38 -11.79
CA LYS A 75 -12.49 19.01 -13.05
C LYS A 75 -11.47 17.89 -12.84
N ASP A 76 -11.65 16.76 -13.54
CA ASP A 76 -10.89 15.53 -13.33
C ASP A 76 -10.48 14.83 -14.66
N ASP A 77 -10.52 15.58 -15.77
CA ASP A 77 -10.19 15.15 -17.13
C ASP A 77 -8.68 14.96 -17.41
N GLN A 78 -7.83 15.25 -16.41
CA GLN A 78 -6.39 15.12 -16.55
C GLN A 78 -5.92 13.66 -16.69
N LEU A 79 -4.76 13.50 -17.32
CA LEU A 79 -4.08 12.22 -17.34
C LEU A 79 -3.24 12.00 -16.10
N ILE A 80 -3.23 10.76 -15.64
CA ILE A 80 -2.33 10.31 -14.60
C ILE A 80 -1.49 9.13 -15.05
N ARG A 81 -0.28 9.03 -14.49
CA ARG A 81 0.68 7.99 -14.80
C ARG A 81 0.88 7.15 -13.56
N VAL A 82 0.39 5.92 -13.62
CA VAL A 82 0.43 4.97 -12.50
C VAL A 82 1.60 4.02 -12.72
N ASN A 83 2.48 3.89 -11.73
CA ASN A 83 3.56 2.92 -11.76
C ASN A 83 3.02 1.51 -11.50
N ILE A 84 3.16 0.65 -12.49
CA ILE A 84 2.69 -0.74 -12.52
C ILE A 84 3.85 -1.75 -12.52
N GLY A 85 5.07 -1.27 -12.30
CA GLY A 85 6.30 -2.05 -12.24
C GLY A 85 7.46 -1.17 -11.80
N HIS A 86 7.91 -1.36 -10.56
CA HIS A 86 8.88 -0.49 -9.91
C HIS A 86 10.26 -1.15 -9.82
N LEU A 87 11.32 -0.40 -10.13
CA LEU A 87 12.72 -0.82 -10.01
C LEU A 87 13.04 -2.18 -10.66
N LEU A 88 12.50 -2.42 -11.86
CA LEU A 88 12.63 -3.70 -12.55
C LEU A 88 13.95 -3.82 -13.32
N THR A 89 14.37 -5.05 -13.61
CA THR A 89 15.44 -5.34 -14.57
C THR A 89 14.90 -5.92 -15.87
N ASN A 90 13.69 -6.47 -15.85
CA ASN A 90 12.97 -6.95 -17.01
C ASN A 90 11.45 -6.86 -16.79
N ILE A 91 10.71 -6.76 -17.89
CA ILE A 91 9.25 -6.82 -17.90
C ILE A 91 8.79 -7.42 -19.23
N SER A 92 7.72 -8.22 -19.23
CA SER A 92 7.11 -8.71 -20.47
C SER A 92 5.63 -8.39 -20.54
N LEU A 93 5.12 -8.20 -21.75
CA LEU A 93 3.71 -8.03 -22.01
C LEU A 93 3.28 -8.64 -23.33
N ARG A 94 2.01 -8.99 -23.42
CA ARG A 94 1.36 -9.40 -24.67
C ARG A 94 -0.13 -9.18 -24.59
N THR A 95 -0.79 -9.17 -25.74
CA THR A 95 -2.25 -9.34 -25.82
C THR A 95 -2.57 -10.75 -26.31
N ASP A 96 -3.49 -11.42 -25.60
CA ASP A 96 -4.06 -12.71 -26.06
C ASP A 96 -5.42 -12.52 -26.73
N THR A 97 -5.94 -11.28 -26.79
CA THR A 97 -7.18 -10.96 -27.51
C THR A 97 -7.02 -11.25 -29.00
N LYS A 98 -7.95 -12.05 -29.55
CA LYS A 98 -8.01 -12.34 -30.98
C LYS A 98 -8.10 -11.05 -31.79
N TYR A 99 -7.23 -10.90 -32.79
CA TYR A 99 -7.06 -9.68 -33.61
C TYR A 99 -6.54 -8.44 -32.85
N GLY A 100 -6.20 -8.57 -31.56
CA GLY A 100 -5.54 -7.52 -30.80
C GLY A 100 -4.12 -7.27 -31.32
N GLN A 101 -3.68 -6.02 -31.29
CA GLN A 101 -2.33 -5.63 -31.70
C GLN A 101 -1.74 -4.62 -30.72
N LEU A 102 -0.43 -4.69 -30.52
CA LEU A 102 0.37 -3.66 -29.86
C LEU A 102 1.18 -2.89 -30.90
N GLN A 103 1.48 -1.63 -30.61
CA GLN A 103 2.41 -0.79 -31.35
C GLN A 103 3.48 -0.30 -30.38
N LEU A 104 4.75 -0.51 -30.75
CA LEU A 104 5.90 -0.04 -30.00
C LEU A 104 6.44 1.24 -30.64
N PHE A 105 6.81 2.20 -29.82
CA PHE A 105 7.41 3.46 -30.26
C PHE A 105 8.63 3.79 -29.41
N SER A 106 9.66 4.35 -30.05
CA SER A 106 10.83 4.90 -29.36
C SER A 106 10.46 6.18 -28.60
N GLY A 107 10.94 6.31 -27.36
CA GLY A 107 10.76 7.48 -26.51
C GLY A 107 9.50 7.47 -25.64
N ASP A 108 9.40 8.50 -24.78
CA ASP A 108 8.24 8.78 -23.93
C ASP A 108 7.28 9.72 -24.66
N ILE A 109 6.33 9.14 -25.40
CA ILE A 109 5.41 9.89 -26.25
C ILE A 109 4.28 10.45 -25.38
N LYS A 110 4.21 11.78 -25.35
CA LYS A 110 3.13 12.52 -24.68
C LYS A 110 1.78 12.26 -25.37
N GLN A 111 0.69 12.42 -24.60
CA GLN A 111 -0.67 12.34 -25.14
C GLN A 111 -0.86 13.33 -26.29
N GLY A 112 -1.67 12.94 -27.27
CA GLY A 112 -2.04 13.78 -28.42
C GLY A 112 -0.97 13.84 -29.50
N LEU A 113 0.24 13.36 -29.23
CA LEU A 113 1.29 13.28 -30.23
C LEU A 113 1.20 11.96 -31.01
N SER A 114 1.21 12.11 -32.34
CA SER A 114 1.41 11.02 -33.28
C SER A 114 2.91 10.74 -33.45
N ALA A 115 3.23 9.47 -33.58
CA ALA A 115 4.56 8.99 -33.94
C ALA A 115 4.41 7.78 -34.85
N ILE A 116 5.49 7.40 -35.52
CA ILE A 116 5.53 6.19 -36.33
C ILE A 116 5.96 5.05 -35.41
N PRO A 117 5.19 3.94 -35.35
CA PRO A 117 5.61 2.79 -34.56
C PRO A 117 6.88 2.19 -35.15
N VAL A 118 7.85 1.86 -34.29
CA VAL A 118 9.04 1.10 -34.69
C VAL A 118 8.65 -0.33 -35.03
N GLU A 119 7.58 -0.84 -34.43
CA GLU A 119 7.15 -2.23 -34.59
C GLU A 119 5.63 -2.38 -34.35
N LYS A 120 5.00 -3.30 -35.08
CA LYS A 120 3.58 -3.66 -34.93
C LYS A 120 3.49 -5.13 -34.54
N ILE A 121 2.99 -5.38 -33.34
CA ILE A 121 3.12 -6.67 -32.67
C ILE A 121 1.75 -7.34 -32.64
N SER A 122 1.65 -8.51 -33.27
CA SER A 122 0.43 -9.31 -33.28
C SER A 122 0.13 -9.95 -31.93
N ALA A 123 -1.13 -10.30 -31.69
CA ALA A 123 -1.53 -11.10 -30.54
C ALA A 123 -0.68 -12.38 -30.38
N LYS A 124 -0.54 -12.83 -29.12
CA LYS A 124 0.26 -13.98 -28.67
C LYS A 124 1.78 -13.86 -28.83
N THR A 125 2.30 -12.77 -29.40
CA THR A 125 3.73 -12.45 -29.38
C THR A 125 4.09 -11.76 -28.08
N ASN A 126 5.09 -12.25 -27.36
CA ASN A 126 5.60 -11.57 -26.16
C ASN A 126 6.51 -10.42 -26.57
N LEU A 127 6.23 -9.23 -26.05
CA LEU A 127 7.15 -8.11 -26.07
C LEU A 127 7.85 -8.08 -24.72
N VAL A 128 9.17 -8.28 -24.73
CA VAL A 128 10.01 -8.33 -23.52
C VAL A 128 10.97 -7.16 -23.53
N PHE A 129 11.08 -6.45 -22.43
CA PHE A 129 12.04 -5.38 -22.24
C PHE A 129 13.05 -5.81 -21.18
N THR A 130 14.32 -5.78 -21.55
CA THR A 130 15.43 -6.14 -20.67
C THR A 130 16.35 -4.95 -20.50
N LEU A 131 16.71 -4.64 -19.25
CA LEU A 131 17.72 -3.64 -18.95
C LEU A 131 19.11 -4.24 -19.19
N LEU A 132 19.89 -3.62 -20.09
CA LEU A 132 21.29 -3.94 -20.33
C LEU A 132 22.12 -2.67 -20.15
N GLY A 133 22.93 -2.64 -19.09
CA GLY A 133 23.64 -1.42 -18.67
C GLY A 133 22.66 -0.30 -18.29
N SER A 134 22.70 0.81 -19.03
CA SER A 134 21.81 1.97 -18.86
C SER A 134 20.73 2.10 -19.94
N SER A 135 20.57 1.07 -20.77
CA SER A 135 19.61 1.05 -21.87
C SER A 135 18.64 -0.12 -21.76
N ILE A 136 17.46 0.05 -22.33
CA ILE A 136 16.42 -0.98 -22.41
C ILE A 136 16.45 -1.54 -23.82
N VAL A 137 16.52 -2.86 -23.91
CA VAL A 137 16.48 -3.60 -25.17
C VAL A 137 15.14 -4.33 -25.27
N PRO A 138 14.23 -3.89 -26.15
CA PRO A 138 13.03 -4.63 -26.47
C PRO A 138 13.36 -5.86 -27.31
N SER A 139 12.63 -6.95 -27.10
CA SER A 139 12.67 -8.13 -27.96
C SER A 139 11.29 -8.71 -28.15
N LEU A 140 11.05 -9.28 -29.32
CA LEU A 140 9.83 -10.00 -29.67
C LEU A 140 10.09 -11.50 -29.55
N VAL A 141 9.43 -12.16 -28.61
CA VAL A 141 9.50 -13.61 -28.45
C VAL A 141 8.21 -14.24 -28.96
N LYS A 142 8.34 -14.97 -30.07
CA LYS A 142 7.23 -15.68 -30.72
C LYS A 142 6.91 -16.99 -30.01
N ALA A 143 5.76 -17.58 -30.35
CA ALA A 143 5.30 -18.84 -29.74
C ALA A 143 6.23 -20.04 -30.02
N ASP A 144 6.99 -19.99 -31.11
CA ASP A 144 8.00 -21.00 -31.48
C ASP A 144 9.32 -20.85 -30.71
N GLY A 145 9.43 -19.86 -29.81
CA GLY A 145 10.63 -19.58 -29.03
C GLY A 145 11.65 -18.70 -29.75
N THR A 146 11.43 -18.35 -31.02
CA THR A 146 12.32 -17.42 -31.73
C THR A 146 12.21 -16.01 -31.14
N SER A 147 13.37 -15.35 -31.00
CA SER A 147 13.48 -14.00 -30.45
C SER A 147 14.11 -13.05 -31.46
N VAL A 148 13.51 -11.88 -31.64
CA VAL A 148 14.06 -10.78 -32.45
C VAL A 148 14.32 -9.60 -31.54
N MET A 149 15.59 -9.18 -31.43
CA MET A 149 15.98 -7.99 -30.68
C MET A 149 15.72 -6.74 -31.52
N LEU A 150 15.23 -5.68 -30.86
CA LEU A 150 15.04 -4.36 -31.45
C LEU A 150 16.14 -3.41 -30.96
N GLU A 151 16.21 -2.22 -31.58
CA GLU A 151 17.15 -1.17 -31.17
C GLU A 151 16.99 -0.83 -29.68
N SER A 152 18.11 -0.57 -29.01
CA SER A 152 18.10 -0.18 -27.59
C SER A 152 17.70 1.27 -27.40
N GLY A 153 17.07 1.60 -26.28
CA GLY A 153 16.70 2.98 -25.95
C GLY A 153 16.46 3.17 -24.46
N SER A 154 16.44 4.42 -23.99
CA SER A 154 16.22 4.75 -22.57
C SER A 154 14.74 4.92 -22.19
N ALA A 155 13.86 5.02 -23.18
CA ALA A 155 12.42 5.11 -22.98
C ALA A 155 11.63 4.53 -24.17
N TRP A 156 10.45 3.97 -23.89
CA TRP A 156 9.57 3.35 -24.86
C TRP A 156 8.10 3.63 -24.53
N THR A 157 7.26 3.72 -25.56
CA THR A 157 5.81 3.83 -25.42
C THR A 157 5.12 2.67 -26.12
N ILE A 158 4.10 2.11 -25.49
CA ILE A 158 3.28 1.03 -26.03
C ILE A 158 1.81 1.49 -26.10
N ARG A 159 1.20 1.34 -27.28
CA ARG A 159 -0.23 1.58 -27.52
C ARG A 159 -0.85 0.31 -28.07
N TRP A 160 -2.13 0.05 -27.80
CA TRP A 160 -2.80 -1.17 -28.25
C TRP A 160 -4.25 -0.93 -28.67
N THR A 161 -4.75 -1.85 -29.49
CA THR A 161 -6.06 -1.75 -30.12
C THR A 161 -7.20 -1.67 -29.10
N GLY A 162 -8.22 -0.87 -29.44
CA GLY A 162 -9.41 -0.70 -28.62
C GLY A 162 -9.24 0.30 -27.47
N THR A 163 -8.12 1.04 -27.45
CA THR A 163 -7.90 2.20 -26.59
C THR A 163 -8.14 3.48 -27.37
N ARG A 164 -8.15 4.63 -26.69
CA ARG A 164 -8.15 5.94 -27.36
C ARG A 164 -6.92 6.21 -28.24
N TYR A 165 -5.86 5.42 -28.09
CA TYR A 165 -4.61 5.62 -28.81
C TYR A 165 -4.49 4.78 -30.09
N LEU A 166 -5.24 3.68 -30.20
CA LEU A 166 -5.24 2.82 -31.37
C LEU A 166 -6.61 2.16 -31.55
N LYS A 167 -7.28 2.47 -32.66
CA LYS A 167 -8.55 1.86 -33.04
C LYS A 167 -8.38 0.36 -33.29
N GLY A 168 -9.42 -0.43 -33.00
CA GLY A 168 -9.46 -1.87 -33.23
C GLY A 168 -10.26 -2.59 -32.16
N VAL A 169 -10.11 -3.93 -32.10
CA VAL A 169 -10.79 -4.76 -31.10
C VAL A 169 -10.36 -4.36 -29.68
N PRO A 170 -11.26 -4.47 -28.67
CA PRO A 170 -11.00 -4.14 -27.27
C PRO A 170 -9.98 -5.10 -26.63
N ALA A 171 -8.68 -4.88 -26.91
CA ALA A 171 -7.63 -5.80 -26.50
C ALA A 171 -7.25 -5.65 -25.02
N VAL A 172 -7.02 -6.79 -24.37
CA VAL A 172 -6.52 -6.88 -22.99
C VAL A 172 -5.06 -7.28 -23.03
N VAL A 173 -4.22 -6.44 -22.43
CA VAL A 173 -2.78 -6.65 -22.31
C VAL A 173 -2.48 -7.32 -20.98
N GLY A 174 -1.91 -8.52 -21.02
CA GLY A 174 -1.28 -9.15 -19.87
C GLY A 174 0.14 -8.64 -19.72
N VAL A 175 0.50 -8.24 -18.51
CA VAL A 175 1.84 -7.76 -18.13
C VAL A 175 2.38 -8.69 -17.05
N LYS A 176 3.61 -9.17 -17.22
CA LYS A 176 4.27 -10.07 -16.28
C LYS A 176 5.60 -9.48 -15.81
N SER A 177 5.76 -9.44 -14.49
CA SER A 177 7.00 -9.08 -13.80
C SER A 177 7.32 -10.14 -12.74
N GLY A 178 8.40 -10.90 -12.93
CA GLY A 178 8.70 -12.05 -12.07
C GLY A 178 7.54 -13.05 -12.01
N SER A 179 7.04 -13.32 -10.80
CA SER A 179 5.87 -14.17 -10.55
C SER A 179 4.53 -13.45 -10.66
N THR A 180 4.53 -12.11 -10.75
CA THR A 180 3.29 -11.31 -10.78
C THR A 180 2.79 -11.14 -12.21
N SER A 181 1.48 -11.29 -12.40
CA SER A 181 0.80 -11.10 -13.69
C SER A 181 -0.45 -10.26 -13.50
N MET A 182 -0.56 -9.17 -14.27
CA MET A 182 -1.66 -8.20 -14.21
C MET A 182 -2.26 -7.97 -15.59
N LYS A 183 -3.53 -7.58 -15.64
CA LYS A 183 -4.26 -7.32 -16.89
C LYS A 183 -4.64 -5.85 -17.00
N TYR A 184 -4.46 -5.28 -18.19
CA TYR A 184 -4.78 -3.89 -18.47
C TYR A 184 -5.57 -3.77 -19.78
N ARG A 185 -6.53 -2.86 -19.80
CA ARG A 185 -7.43 -2.64 -20.94
C ARG A 185 -7.37 -1.21 -21.46
N TYR A 186 -6.97 -0.26 -20.61
CA TYR A 186 -7.04 1.18 -20.86
C TYR A 186 -5.69 1.87 -20.76
N GLY A 187 -5.59 3.05 -21.36
CA GLY A 187 -4.39 3.88 -21.32
C GLY A 187 -3.38 3.61 -22.44
N GLN A 188 -2.17 4.12 -22.23
CA GLN A 188 -0.95 3.75 -22.96
C GLN A 188 0.13 3.45 -21.93
N MET A 189 1.03 2.52 -22.22
CA MET A 189 2.10 2.17 -21.31
C MET A 189 3.40 2.88 -21.68
N ASN A 190 4.18 3.26 -20.68
CA ASN A 190 5.48 3.90 -20.84
C ASN A 190 6.52 3.16 -20.01
N ILE A 191 7.68 2.90 -20.60
CA ILE A 191 8.83 2.27 -19.95
C ILE A 191 9.97 3.29 -19.97
N LYS A 192 10.65 3.48 -18.84
CA LYS A 192 11.75 4.42 -18.74
C LYS A 192 12.87 3.89 -17.85
N VAL A 193 14.12 4.18 -18.21
CA VAL A 193 15.26 3.99 -17.32
C VAL A 193 15.28 5.10 -16.28
N VAL A 194 15.38 4.72 -15.01
CA VAL A 194 15.69 5.62 -13.90
C VAL A 194 16.97 5.17 -13.22
N ASN A 195 17.63 6.09 -12.53
CA ASN A 195 18.75 5.76 -11.65
C ASN A 195 18.24 5.65 -10.21
N ALA A 196 18.32 4.45 -9.64
CA ALA A 196 17.89 4.17 -8.29
C ALA A 196 19.08 4.13 -7.33
N ALA A 197 18.96 4.82 -6.20
CA ALA A 197 19.99 4.83 -5.17
C ALA A 197 20.37 3.40 -4.76
N ASN A 198 21.68 3.12 -4.70
CA ASN A 198 22.26 1.82 -4.32
C ASN A 198 21.95 0.62 -5.25
N LEU A 199 21.14 0.83 -6.29
CA LEU A 199 20.75 -0.22 -7.23
C LEU A 199 21.25 0.06 -8.66
N GLY A 200 21.52 1.32 -8.99
CA GLY A 200 21.91 1.77 -10.32
C GLY A 200 20.70 1.87 -11.25
N SER A 201 20.93 1.69 -12.55
CA SER A 201 19.86 1.75 -13.57
C SER A 201 18.77 0.74 -13.27
N ARG A 202 17.51 1.16 -13.37
CA ARG A 202 16.32 0.31 -13.25
C ARG A 202 15.24 0.75 -14.22
N ILE A 203 14.32 -0.16 -14.51
CA ILE A 203 13.13 0.09 -15.33
C ILE A 203 11.98 0.51 -14.42
N GLU A 204 11.37 1.64 -14.74
CA GLU A 204 10.03 1.99 -14.29
C GLU A 204 9.03 1.71 -15.41
N PHE A 205 7.99 0.95 -15.09
CA PHE A 205 6.91 0.65 -15.99
C PHE A 205 5.62 1.32 -15.52
N THR A 206 5.01 2.10 -16.39
CA THR A 206 3.87 2.94 -16.02
C THR A 206 2.74 2.82 -17.02
N ASN A 207 1.51 3.02 -16.56
CA ASN A 207 0.33 3.13 -17.39
C ASN A 207 -0.24 4.55 -17.28
N THR A 208 -0.39 5.22 -18.41
CA THR A 208 -0.94 6.58 -18.51
C THR A 208 -2.43 6.50 -18.84
N LEU A 209 -3.28 6.98 -17.92
CA LEU A 209 -4.73 6.77 -17.86
C LEU A 209 -5.46 8.09 -17.72
N ARG A 210 -6.73 8.17 -18.16
CA ARG A 210 -7.64 9.22 -17.72
C ARG A 210 -7.96 9.02 -16.25
N LEU A 211 -7.85 10.09 -15.46
CA LEU A 211 -8.26 10.05 -14.06
C LEU A 211 -9.78 9.92 -13.93
N HIS A 212 -10.54 10.63 -14.78
CA HIS A 212 -12.00 10.63 -14.83
C HIS A 212 -12.65 9.24 -14.75
N ASP A 213 -12.08 8.24 -15.44
CA ASP A 213 -12.69 6.91 -15.57
C ASP A 213 -11.68 5.75 -15.56
N GLU A 214 -10.75 5.69 -16.50
CA GLU A 214 -9.88 4.53 -16.73
C GLU A 214 -9.04 4.15 -15.51
N TYR A 215 -8.57 5.15 -14.76
CA TYR A 215 -7.88 4.92 -13.50
C TYR A 215 -8.83 4.38 -12.42
N LEU A 216 -9.97 5.04 -12.25
CA LEU A 216 -10.93 4.71 -11.18
C LEU A 216 -11.56 3.34 -11.40
N TRP A 217 -11.78 2.91 -12.65
CA TRP A 217 -12.22 1.55 -12.96
C TRP A 217 -11.24 0.47 -12.49
N GLY A 218 -9.95 0.79 -12.34
CA GLY A 218 -8.92 -0.14 -11.91
C GLY A 218 -8.55 -0.06 -10.42
N ILE A 219 -9.21 0.77 -9.62
CA ILE A 219 -8.97 0.85 -8.17
C ILE A 219 -9.47 -0.43 -7.48
N GLY A 220 -8.55 -1.08 -6.76
CA GLY A 220 -8.77 -2.36 -6.09
C GLY A 220 -8.81 -2.29 -4.56
N GLU A 221 -9.20 -1.14 -4.00
CA GLU A 221 -9.14 -0.89 -2.56
C GLU A 221 -10.25 -1.57 -1.76
N MET A 222 -11.44 -1.71 -2.34
CA MET A 222 -12.64 -2.20 -1.67
C MET A 222 -13.27 -3.35 -2.46
N PRO A 223 -13.83 -4.40 -1.81
CA PRO A 223 -14.55 -5.46 -2.51
C PRO A 223 -15.77 -4.91 -3.26
N SER A 224 -15.90 -5.21 -4.55
CA SER A 224 -17.01 -4.68 -5.37
C SER A 224 -18.38 -5.26 -4.99
N SER A 225 -18.42 -6.28 -4.14
CA SER A 225 -19.66 -6.84 -3.60
C SER A 225 -20.36 -5.93 -2.59
N TRP A 226 -19.65 -4.94 -2.04
CA TRP A 226 -20.16 -4.06 -0.99
C TRP A 226 -21.25 -3.10 -1.49
N PRO A 227 -22.05 -2.48 -0.59
CA PRO A 227 -23.15 -1.61 -0.96
C PRO A 227 -22.72 -0.43 -1.85
N ALA A 228 -23.63 0.04 -2.71
CA ALA A 228 -23.32 1.04 -3.73
C ALA A 228 -22.76 2.37 -3.15
N SER A 229 -23.33 2.89 -2.04
CA SER A 229 -22.84 4.13 -1.43
C SER A 229 -21.44 3.98 -0.83
N ALA A 230 -21.07 2.81 -0.30
CA ALA A 230 -19.69 2.53 0.13
C ALA A 230 -18.72 2.52 -1.06
N LEU A 231 -19.10 1.90 -2.18
CA LEU A 231 -18.29 1.89 -3.39
C LEU A 231 -18.12 3.31 -3.95
N GLN A 232 -19.20 4.09 -4.01
CA GLN A 232 -19.16 5.49 -4.47
C GLN A 232 -18.29 6.35 -3.54
N ALA A 233 -18.38 6.18 -2.21
CA ALA A 233 -17.51 6.88 -1.26
C ALA A 233 -16.03 6.54 -1.50
N GLN A 234 -15.71 5.26 -1.75
CA GLN A 234 -14.35 4.84 -2.11
C GLN A 234 -13.89 5.45 -3.43
N VAL A 235 -14.74 5.52 -4.46
CA VAL A 235 -14.39 6.16 -5.74
C VAL A 235 -14.09 7.65 -5.54
N ILE A 236 -14.95 8.38 -4.82
CA ILE A 236 -14.79 9.82 -4.57
C ILE A 236 -13.51 10.09 -3.77
N ALA A 237 -13.23 9.29 -2.75
CA ALA A 237 -11.97 9.36 -2.00
C ALA A 237 -10.77 9.05 -2.91
N SER A 238 -10.83 8.00 -3.74
CA SER A 238 -9.73 7.70 -4.66
C SER A 238 -9.50 8.79 -5.70
N ARG A 239 -10.56 9.40 -6.24
CA ARG A 239 -10.47 10.55 -7.13
C ARG A 239 -9.79 11.72 -6.44
N SER A 240 -10.25 12.09 -5.26
CA SER A 240 -9.70 13.21 -4.47
C SER A 240 -8.22 13.02 -4.18
N PHE A 241 -7.82 11.84 -3.69
CA PHE A 241 -6.42 11.50 -3.46
C PHE A 241 -5.58 11.63 -4.74
N ALA A 242 -6.02 11.03 -5.85
CA ALA A 242 -5.31 11.07 -7.11
C ALA A 242 -5.17 12.50 -7.67
N LEU A 243 -6.17 13.36 -7.52
CA LEU A 243 -6.11 14.77 -7.90
C LEU A 243 -5.01 15.52 -7.12
N THR A 244 -4.82 15.22 -5.83
CA THR A 244 -3.75 15.87 -5.04
C THR A 244 -2.34 15.39 -5.42
N ARG A 245 -2.20 14.14 -5.85
CA ARG A 245 -0.91 13.52 -6.21
C ARG A 245 -0.48 13.77 -7.66
N SER A 246 -1.38 14.20 -8.52
CA SER A 246 -1.15 14.35 -9.97
C SER A 246 -0.59 15.70 -10.41
N LYS A 247 -0.19 16.57 -9.47
CA LYS A 247 0.36 17.90 -9.79
C LYS A 247 1.70 17.87 -10.51
N SER A 248 2.55 16.89 -10.23
CA SER A 248 3.89 16.78 -10.82
C SER A 248 4.37 15.33 -10.90
N LEU A 249 5.02 14.98 -12.00
CA LEU A 249 5.59 13.64 -12.19
C LEU A 249 6.82 13.45 -11.29
N ARG A 250 6.79 12.43 -10.43
CA ARG A 250 7.93 12.07 -9.59
C ARG A 250 9.00 11.39 -10.44
N SER A 251 10.21 11.93 -10.44
CA SER A 251 11.34 11.40 -11.22
C SER A 251 11.72 9.98 -10.82
N ALA A 252 11.68 9.66 -9.52
CA ALA A 252 12.08 8.37 -8.96
C ALA A 252 11.29 7.17 -9.48
N CYS A 253 10.01 7.35 -9.84
CA CYS A 253 9.15 6.28 -10.38
C CYS A 253 8.64 6.56 -11.79
N ALA A 254 9.06 7.70 -12.38
CA ALA A 254 8.48 8.26 -13.58
C ALA A 254 6.94 8.32 -13.55
N CYS A 255 6.33 8.57 -12.40
CA CYS A 255 4.90 8.38 -12.14
C CYS A 255 4.28 9.48 -11.26
N HIS A 256 2.96 9.62 -11.33
CA HIS A 256 2.17 10.39 -10.36
C HIS A 256 1.83 9.53 -9.14
N LEU A 257 1.48 8.26 -9.36
CA LEU A 257 0.97 7.34 -8.34
C LEU A 257 1.64 5.96 -8.49
N TYR A 258 1.90 5.27 -7.39
CA TYR A 258 2.22 3.85 -7.38
C TYR A 258 0.93 3.01 -7.36
N ALA A 259 0.94 1.86 -8.05
CA ALA A 259 -0.17 0.89 -8.01
C ALA A 259 -0.20 0.01 -6.74
N SER A 260 0.40 0.48 -5.64
CA SER A 260 0.57 -0.28 -4.40
C SER A 260 0.14 0.54 -3.19
N PHE A 261 0.28 -0.03 -2.00
CA PHE A 261 0.02 0.63 -0.72
C PHE A 261 0.82 1.93 -0.48
N VAL A 262 1.84 2.22 -1.30
CA VAL A 262 2.56 3.50 -1.25
C VAL A 262 1.64 4.67 -1.62
N ASP A 263 0.73 4.45 -2.57
CA ASP A 263 -0.29 5.44 -2.95
C ASP A 263 -1.69 4.80 -2.93
N GLN A 264 -2.08 4.08 -3.97
CA GLN A 264 -3.36 3.37 -4.03
C GLN A 264 -3.22 2.03 -4.76
N ASN A 265 -3.91 1.02 -4.26
CA ASN A 265 -3.98 -0.29 -4.88
C ASN A 265 -4.71 -0.19 -6.24
N PHE A 266 -3.95 -0.19 -7.32
CA PHE A 266 -4.46 -0.15 -8.69
C PHE A 266 -4.23 -1.50 -9.36
N VAL A 267 -5.30 -2.26 -9.56
CA VAL A 267 -5.27 -3.63 -10.10
C VAL A 267 -5.58 -3.68 -11.60
N GLY A 268 -5.78 -2.52 -12.23
CA GLY A 268 -6.10 -2.42 -13.64
C GLY A 268 -7.39 -3.14 -14.00
N TYR A 269 -7.40 -3.83 -15.14
CA TYR A 269 -8.60 -4.47 -15.67
C TYR A 269 -9.06 -5.69 -14.85
N SER A 270 -8.24 -6.19 -13.92
CA SER A 270 -8.65 -7.25 -13.01
C SER A 270 -9.88 -6.86 -12.18
N LYS A 271 -10.07 -5.55 -11.89
CA LYS A 271 -11.21 -5.05 -11.13
C LYS A 271 -12.54 -5.29 -11.86
N GLU A 272 -12.58 -5.01 -13.14
CA GLU A 272 -13.77 -5.21 -13.99
C GLU A 272 -14.01 -6.68 -14.33
N LEU A 273 -12.98 -7.53 -14.20
CA LEU A 273 -13.07 -8.97 -14.39
C LEU A 273 -13.56 -9.71 -13.14
N GLU A 274 -13.86 -9.02 -12.03
CA GLU A 274 -14.45 -9.64 -10.85
C GLU A 274 -15.80 -10.28 -11.20
N THR A 275 -15.87 -11.61 -11.17
CA THR A 275 -17.06 -12.39 -11.53
C THR A 275 -18.26 -11.95 -10.70
N GLY A 276 -19.31 -11.47 -11.37
CA GLY A 276 -20.55 -11.01 -10.75
C GLY A 276 -20.53 -9.60 -10.18
N TRP A 277 -19.35 -8.95 -10.10
CA TRP A 277 -19.21 -7.66 -9.39
C TRP A 277 -18.50 -6.55 -10.17
N GLY A 278 -17.74 -6.87 -11.22
CA GLY A 278 -16.99 -5.87 -11.96
C GLY A 278 -17.85 -4.75 -12.57
N GLN A 279 -19.07 -5.09 -13.03
CA GLN A 279 -20.02 -4.08 -13.52
C GLN A 279 -20.50 -3.16 -12.39
N LYS A 280 -20.75 -3.71 -11.20
CA LYS A 280 -21.18 -2.94 -10.02
C LYS A 280 -20.12 -1.90 -9.62
N TRP A 281 -18.83 -2.22 -9.74
CA TRP A 281 -17.75 -1.24 -9.55
C TRP A 281 -17.79 -0.13 -10.61
N ARG A 282 -17.95 -0.48 -11.90
CA ARG A 282 -18.09 0.54 -12.96
C ARG A 282 -19.30 1.44 -12.74
N ASP A 283 -20.42 0.89 -12.30
CA ASP A 283 -21.63 1.66 -12.01
C ASP A 283 -21.38 2.63 -10.86
N ALA A 284 -20.62 2.23 -9.83
CA ALA A 284 -20.20 3.15 -8.76
C ALA A 284 -19.29 4.27 -9.27
N VAL A 285 -18.37 3.99 -10.21
CA VAL A 285 -17.56 5.05 -10.84
C VAL A 285 -18.45 6.02 -11.61
N ASN A 286 -19.32 5.50 -12.48
CA ASN A 286 -20.22 6.29 -13.31
C ASN A 286 -21.20 7.14 -12.49
N ALA A 287 -21.70 6.61 -11.37
CA ALA A 287 -22.62 7.32 -10.48
C ALA A 287 -21.98 8.53 -9.76
N THR A 288 -20.66 8.70 -9.84
CA THR A 288 -19.93 9.83 -9.25
C THR A 288 -19.45 10.83 -10.28
N LEU A 289 -19.87 10.71 -11.54
CA LEU A 289 -19.53 11.64 -12.62
C LEU A 289 -20.57 12.77 -12.69
N ASP A 290 -20.10 13.97 -13.04
CA ASP A 290 -20.93 15.14 -13.32
C ASP A 290 -20.54 15.72 -14.69
N GLY A 291 -21.05 15.07 -15.74
CA GLY A 291 -20.68 15.36 -17.12
C GLY A 291 -19.35 14.72 -17.56
N GLU A 292 -18.83 15.16 -18.71
CA GLU A 292 -17.67 14.53 -19.38
C GLU A 292 -16.31 14.90 -18.77
N HIS A 293 -16.26 15.97 -17.98
CA HIS A 293 -15.01 16.56 -17.50
C HIS A 293 -14.96 16.77 -15.99
N ASN A 294 -16.03 16.44 -15.27
CA ASN A 294 -16.06 16.57 -13.82
C ASN A 294 -16.52 15.27 -13.16
N GLY A 295 -16.01 15.05 -11.96
CA GLY A 295 -16.46 14.00 -11.06
C GLY A 295 -16.46 14.51 -9.63
N LEU A 296 -17.26 13.86 -8.79
CA LEU A 296 -17.34 14.20 -7.37
C LEU A 296 -16.01 13.91 -6.67
N ALA A 297 -15.47 14.90 -5.97
CA ALA A 297 -14.31 14.79 -5.10
C ALA A 297 -14.59 15.41 -3.73
N VAL A 298 -13.77 15.09 -2.73
CA VAL A 298 -13.83 15.76 -1.44
C VAL A 298 -12.99 17.03 -1.51
N THR A 299 -13.59 18.17 -1.19
CA THR A 299 -12.93 19.47 -1.28
C THR A 299 -12.97 20.21 0.06
N GLN A 300 -11.97 21.06 0.28
CA GLN A 300 -12.02 22.10 1.30
C GLN A 300 -11.77 23.43 0.58
N ASN A 301 -12.69 24.38 0.73
CA ASN A 301 -12.69 25.64 -0.03
C ASN A 301 -12.59 25.41 -1.56
N SER A 302 -13.32 24.40 -2.07
CA SER A 302 -13.32 23.98 -3.48
C SER A 302 -11.98 23.52 -4.05
N ILE A 303 -11.02 23.19 -3.19
CA ILE A 303 -9.76 22.55 -3.57
C ILE A 303 -9.81 21.08 -3.15
N PRO A 304 -9.56 20.12 -4.06
CA PRO A 304 -9.49 18.70 -3.71
C PRO A 304 -8.47 18.43 -2.61
N ILE A 305 -8.86 17.61 -1.63
CA ILE A 305 -8.03 17.25 -0.48
C ILE A 305 -7.48 15.82 -0.59
N ALA A 306 -6.38 15.55 0.11
CA ALA A 306 -5.84 14.20 0.19
C ALA A 306 -6.69 13.38 1.16
N THR A 307 -7.54 12.50 0.63
CA THR A 307 -8.41 11.62 1.43
C THR A 307 -7.72 10.28 1.65
N TYR A 308 -7.37 10.02 2.91
CA TYR A 308 -6.80 8.75 3.35
C TYR A 308 -7.91 7.77 3.76
N PHE A 309 -7.66 6.48 3.61
CA PHE A 309 -8.60 5.44 4.00
C PHE A 309 -7.84 4.15 4.35
N PHE A 310 -8.46 3.29 5.13
CA PHE A 310 -7.87 2.06 5.64
C PHE A 310 -8.95 1.00 5.86
N ALA A 311 -8.55 -0.26 6.07
CA ALA A 311 -9.50 -1.38 6.07
C ALA A 311 -10.52 -1.33 7.22
N SER A 312 -10.06 -1.31 8.48
CA SER A 312 -10.93 -1.28 9.66
C SER A 312 -10.21 -0.75 10.89
N SER A 313 -10.96 -0.18 11.82
CA SER A 313 -10.42 0.32 13.11
C SER A 313 -10.68 -0.67 14.24
N ALA A 314 -10.29 -0.31 15.46
CA ALA A 314 -10.69 -1.00 16.69
C ALA A 314 -11.83 -0.27 17.41
N GLY A 315 -12.77 0.31 16.66
CA GLY A 315 -13.92 1.05 17.19
C GLY A 315 -13.80 2.57 17.11
N GLN A 316 -12.62 3.11 16.80
CA GLN A 316 -12.38 4.54 16.66
C GLN A 316 -11.21 4.82 15.69
N THR A 317 -11.35 5.84 14.83
CA THR A 317 -10.30 6.25 13.90
C THR A 317 -9.18 7.03 14.60
N SER A 318 -8.03 7.18 13.95
CA SER A 318 -6.86 7.90 14.45
C SER A 318 -6.80 9.33 13.93
N LEU A 319 -6.29 10.23 14.76
CA LEU A 319 -5.78 11.51 14.32
C LEU A 319 -4.55 11.31 13.41
N ALA A 320 -4.30 12.26 12.51
CA ALA A 320 -3.17 12.17 11.59
C ALA A 320 -1.83 12.36 12.31
N GLU A 321 -1.77 13.27 13.29
CA GLU A 321 -0.60 13.53 14.12
C GLU A 321 -0.18 12.33 14.97
N ASP A 322 -1.13 11.50 15.39
CA ASP A 322 -0.86 10.29 16.19
C ASP A 322 -0.18 9.17 15.38
N VAL A 323 -0.23 9.26 14.04
CA VAL A 323 0.28 8.23 13.12
C VAL A 323 1.44 8.76 12.28
N TRP A 324 1.40 10.02 11.86
CA TRP A 324 2.36 10.64 10.95
C TRP A 324 3.07 11.87 11.55
N GLY A 325 2.78 12.22 12.81
CA GLY A 325 3.42 13.33 13.51
C GLY A 325 2.99 14.73 13.06
N THR A 326 2.15 14.85 12.03
CA THR A 326 1.64 16.13 11.53
C THR A 326 0.12 16.10 11.47
N PRO A 327 -0.57 17.10 12.07
CA PRO A 327 -2.02 17.16 12.02
C PRO A 327 -2.51 17.48 10.61
N ILE A 328 -3.68 16.96 10.26
CA ILE A 328 -4.38 17.27 9.01
C ILE A 328 -5.75 17.81 9.39
N ALA A 329 -5.99 19.09 9.11
CA ALA A 329 -7.12 19.84 9.66
C ALA A 329 -8.51 19.22 9.39
N TYR A 330 -8.68 18.59 8.23
CA TYR A 330 -9.92 17.93 7.83
C TYR A 330 -10.02 16.46 8.27
N VAL A 331 -8.99 15.91 8.93
CA VAL A 331 -9.03 14.54 9.45
C VAL A 331 -9.26 14.58 10.95
N GLN A 332 -10.24 13.81 11.42
CA GLN A 332 -10.62 13.74 12.82
C GLN A 332 -10.74 12.28 13.29
N SER A 333 -10.57 12.08 14.59
CA SER A 333 -10.90 10.81 15.24
C SER A 333 -12.42 10.74 15.44
N VAL A 334 -13.07 9.78 14.78
CA VAL A 334 -14.51 9.51 14.90
C VAL A 334 -14.74 8.07 15.35
N PRO A 335 -15.87 7.79 16.02
CA PRO A 335 -16.30 6.41 16.28
C PRO A 335 -16.39 5.59 14.99
N ASP A 336 -16.14 4.30 15.09
CA ASP A 336 -16.28 3.35 13.98
C ASP A 336 -16.67 1.97 14.55
N LEU A 337 -17.86 1.96 15.18
CA LEU A 337 -18.40 0.79 15.86
C LEU A 337 -18.62 -0.40 14.90
N TRP A 338 -18.84 -0.13 13.62
CA TRP A 338 -19.00 -1.17 12.59
C TRP A 338 -17.75 -2.04 12.42
N SER A 339 -16.55 -1.52 12.72
CA SER A 339 -15.33 -2.33 12.69
C SER A 339 -15.26 -3.36 13.82
N LEU A 340 -16.07 -3.21 14.89
CA LEU A 340 -16.18 -4.18 15.97
C LEU A 340 -17.23 -5.27 15.69
N ASP A 341 -18.01 -5.14 14.61
CA ASP A 341 -19.00 -6.14 14.24
C ASP A 341 -18.33 -7.36 13.57
N PRO A 342 -18.44 -8.58 14.13
CA PRO A 342 -17.82 -9.78 13.58
C PRO A 342 -18.40 -10.22 12.22
N LEU A 343 -19.62 -9.80 11.85
CA LEU A 343 -20.21 -10.06 10.53
C LEU A 343 -19.68 -9.10 9.47
N LEU A 344 -19.43 -7.83 9.84
CA LEU A 344 -18.89 -6.83 8.93
C LEU A 344 -17.37 -6.93 8.79
N ASN A 345 -16.67 -7.28 9.86
CA ASN A 345 -15.21 -7.36 9.95
C ASN A 345 -14.70 -8.75 10.40
N PRO A 346 -15.12 -9.87 9.79
CA PRO A 346 -14.87 -11.21 10.33
C PRO A 346 -13.39 -11.59 10.49
N LYS A 347 -12.48 -10.91 9.76
CA LYS A 347 -11.04 -11.18 9.80
C LYS A 347 -10.27 -10.34 10.82
N PHE A 348 -10.81 -9.19 11.20
CA PHE A 348 -10.09 -8.19 11.99
C PHE A 348 -10.94 -7.53 13.07
N PHE A 349 -12.17 -7.98 13.34
CA PHE A 349 -12.87 -7.60 14.57
C PHE A 349 -12.05 -8.07 15.78
N TYR A 350 -11.41 -9.24 15.62
CA TYR A 350 -10.40 -9.82 16.50
C TYR A 350 -9.31 -10.49 15.64
N TRP A 351 -8.07 -10.44 16.09
CA TRP A 351 -6.96 -11.21 15.53
C TRP A 351 -5.94 -11.56 16.62
N GLU A 352 -5.20 -12.65 16.41
CA GLU A 352 -4.05 -13.04 17.23
C GLU A 352 -2.80 -13.19 16.36
N ARG A 353 -1.63 -12.78 16.85
CA ARG A 353 -0.34 -12.89 16.16
C ARG A 353 0.76 -13.30 17.14
N ILE A 354 1.55 -14.28 16.72
CA ILE A 354 2.78 -14.68 17.38
C ILE A 354 3.93 -13.87 16.77
N VAL A 355 4.68 -13.19 17.63
CA VAL A 355 5.90 -12.46 17.28
C VAL A 355 7.05 -13.19 17.95
N SER A 356 8.00 -13.69 17.17
CA SER A 356 9.14 -14.42 17.74
C SER A 356 9.98 -13.49 18.63
N GLN A 357 10.79 -14.09 19.50
CA GLN A 357 12.08 -13.48 19.86
C GLN A 357 12.89 -13.19 18.58
N GLU A 358 14.09 -12.66 18.48
CA GLU A 358 14.63 -12.14 17.20
C GLU A 358 13.83 -10.94 16.66
N VAL A 359 12.56 -11.06 16.25
CA VAL A 359 11.75 -9.91 15.82
C VAL A 359 11.56 -8.93 16.98
N MET A 360 11.28 -9.42 18.19
CA MET A 360 11.19 -8.58 19.39
C MET A 360 12.53 -7.91 19.71
N ALA A 361 13.61 -8.69 19.82
CA ALA A 361 14.97 -8.17 20.01
C ALA A 361 15.34 -7.11 18.97
N GLN A 362 15.09 -7.38 17.69
CA GLN A 362 15.38 -6.47 16.59
C GLN A 362 14.54 -5.19 16.67
N ALA A 363 13.24 -5.31 16.94
CA ALA A 363 12.35 -4.16 17.04
C ALA A 363 12.80 -3.18 18.13
N PHE A 364 13.18 -3.70 19.30
CA PHE A 364 13.62 -2.90 20.43
C PHE A 364 15.14 -2.61 20.44
N SER A 365 15.89 -3.14 19.47
CA SER A 365 17.36 -3.07 19.43
C SER A 365 18.01 -3.58 20.73
N LEU A 366 17.48 -4.67 21.27
CA LEU A 366 17.96 -5.36 22.48
C LEU A 366 18.58 -6.72 22.12
N PRO A 367 19.47 -7.30 22.97
CA PRO A 367 20.02 -8.64 22.73
C PRO A 367 18.94 -9.74 22.79
N ASP A 368 17.96 -9.56 23.66
CA ASP A 368 16.76 -10.36 23.83
C ASP A 368 15.69 -9.49 24.54
N VAL A 369 14.51 -10.04 24.72
CA VAL A 369 13.37 -9.42 25.41
C VAL A 369 12.78 -10.48 26.34
N VAL A 370 12.83 -10.23 27.64
CA VAL A 370 12.21 -11.06 28.68
C VAL A 370 10.81 -10.57 29.04
N SER A 371 10.58 -9.25 29.01
CA SER A 371 9.28 -8.66 29.29
C SER A 371 9.02 -7.47 28.39
N VAL A 372 7.74 -7.21 28.13
CA VAL A 372 7.27 -6.03 27.41
C VAL A 372 5.98 -5.53 28.04
N GLU A 373 5.86 -4.22 28.20
CA GLU A 373 4.68 -3.56 28.75
C GLU A 373 4.23 -2.40 27.85
N ILE A 374 2.93 -2.14 27.83
CA ILE A 374 2.35 -0.97 27.18
C ILE A 374 2.33 0.16 28.21
N LEU A 375 3.19 1.16 28.02
CA LEU A 375 3.30 2.30 28.95
C LEU A 375 2.14 3.29 28.79
N SER A 376 1.69 3.49 27.55
CA SER A 376 0.63 4.46 27.26
C SER A 376 -0.15 4.11 26.00
N ARG A 377 -1.38 4.63 25.92
CA ARG A 377 -2.26 4.55 24.76
C ARG A 377 -2.70 5.95 24.33
N LYS A 378 -2.97 6.12 23.04
CA LYS A 378 -3.67 7.29 22.51
C LYS A 378 -5.14 7.26 22.93
N VAL A 379 -5.84 8.38 22.75
CA VAL A 379 -7.27 8.52 23.10
C VAL A 379 -8.13 7.44 22.46
N ASN A 380 -7.80 7.01 21.24
CA ASN A 380 -8.52 5.95 20.53
C ASN A 380 -8.10 4.53 20.92
N GLY A 381 -7.33 4.36 22.00
CA GLY A 381 -6.89 3.07 22.53
C GLY A 381 -5.69 2.44 21.81
N ASN A 382 -5.22 3.00 20.69
CA ASN A 382 -4.00 2.52 20.05
C ASN A 382 -2.80 2.65 21.00
N VAL A 383 -1.91 1.66 20.97
CA VAL A 383 -0.64 1.72 21.70
C VAL A 383 0.17 2.94 21.24
N ASP A 384 0.61 3.73 22.22
CA ASP A 384 1.45 4.90 21.99
C ASP A 384 2.91 4.56 22.24
N VAL A 385 3.25 4.13 23.46
CA VAL A 385 4.62 3.74 23.85
C VAL A 385 4.62 2.37 24.52
N MET A 386 5.61 1.56 24.16
CA MET A 386 5.93 0.28 24.79
C MET A 386 7.32 0.33 25.42
N LEU A 387 7.52 -0.42 26.50
CA LEU A 387 8.83 -0.66 27.11
C LEU A 387 9.14 -2.15 27.05
N ALA A 388 10.32 -2.51 26.54
CA ALA A 388 10.86 -3.86 26.61
C ALA A 388 12.06 -3.91 27.55
N THR A 389 12.22 -5.04 28.26
CA THR A 389 13.38 -5.32 29.13
C THR A 389 14.07 -6.60 28.65
N SER A 390 15.41 -6.61 28.64
CA SER A 390 16.23 -7.78 28.31
C SER A 390 16.64 -8.59 29.55
N SER A 391 17.17 -9.79 29.33
CA SER A 391 17.76 -10.68 30.34
C SER A 391 18.94 -10.05 31.08
N THR A 392 19.59 -9.06 30.47
CA THR A 392 20.69 -8.27 31.07
C THR A 392 20.19 -7.05 31.85
N GLY A 393 18.88 -6.83 31.93
CA GLY A 393 18.26 -5.67 32.58
C GLY A 393 18.31 -4.39 31.74
N GLN A 394 18.70 -4.45 30.46
CA GLN A 394 18.64 -3.30 29.57
C GLN A 394 17.19 -3.06 29.14
N THR A 395 16.79 -1.79 29.06
CA THR A 395 15.44 -1.41 28.65
C THR A 395 15.46 -0.56 27.40
N ALA A 396 14.45 -0.74 26.53
CA ALA A 396 14.26 0.10 25.35
C ALA A 396 12.78 0.45 25.19
N GLN A 397 12.50 1.70 24.82
CA GLN A 397 11.16 2.14 24.46
C GLN A 397 11.00 2.16 22.93
N LEU A 398 9.79 1.84 22.48
CA LEU A 398 9.42 1.92 21.07
C LEU A 398 8.00 2.44 20.96
N ASP A 399 7.76 3.32 19.99
CA ASP A 399 6.40 3.79 19.71
C ASP A 399 5.57 2.71 18.99
N GLY A 400 4.26 2.76 19.17
CA GLY A 400 3.34 1.78 18.60
C GLY A 400 3.29 1.77 17.07
N VAL A 401 3.65 2.86 16.37
CA VAL A 401 3.74 2.85 14.89
C VAL A 401 4.91 1.98 14.47
N SER A 402 6.09 2.25 15.02
CA SER A 402 7.32 1.53 14.71
C SER A 402 7.21 0.06 15.09
N PHE A 403 6.67 -0.25 16.28
CA PHE A 403 6.49 -1.63 16.71
C PHE A 403 5.54 -2.40 15.79
N LYS A 404 4.38 -1.84 15.43
CA LYS A 404 3.44 -2.48 14.49
C LYS A 404 4.14 -2.87 13.19
N VAL A 405 4.97 -1.98 12.62
CA VAL A 405 5.69 -2.24 11.37
C VAL A 405 6.72 -3.35 11.54
N SER A 406 7.57 -3.25 12.57
CA SER A 406 8.62 -4.25 12.85
C SER A 406 8.04 -5.64 13.13
N ALA A 407 6.98 -5.71 13.94
CA ALA A 407 6.31 -6.95 14.33
C ALA A 407 5.25 -7.43 13.31
N LYS A 408 5.03 -6.66 12.22
CA LYS A 408 4.05 -6.95 11.16
C LYS A 408 2.63 -7.17 11.70
N LEU A 409 2.24 -6.40 12.72
CA LEU A 409 0.91 -6.48 13.31
C LEU A 409 -0.16 -5.81 12.41
N PRO A 410 -1.41 -6.32 12.38
CA PRO A 410 -2.49 -5.76 11.58
C PRO A 410 -2.80 -4.27 11.87
N SER A 411 -2.80 -3.88 13.14
CA SER A 411 -3.14 -2.53 13.62
C SER A 411 -2.27 -2.13 14.82
N ARG A 412 -2.48 -0.91 15.35
CA ARG A 412 -1.85 -0.44 16.59
C ARG A 412 -2.71 -0.67 17.84
N TRP A 413 -3.92 -1.20 17.66
CA TRP A 413 -4.75 -1.60 18.78
C TRP A 413 -4.49 -3.07 19.03
N PHE A 414 -3.72 -3.34 20.09
CA PHE A 414 -3.39 -4.67 20.54
C PHE A 414 -3.09 -4.68 22.03
N GLU A 415 -3.08 -5.88 22.59
CA GLU A 415 -2.66 -6.20 23.95
C GLU A 415 -1.72 -7.41 23.91
N LEU A 416 -0.99 -7.64 25.01
CA LEU A 416 -0.31 -8.92 25.20
C LEU A 416 -1.36 -9.94 25.60
N ALA A 417 -1.47 -11.03 24.84
CA ALA A 417 -2.31 -12.13 25.25
C ALA A 417 -1.72 -12.76 26.53
N PRO A 418 -2.55 -13.18 27.50
CA PRO A 418 -2.08 -13.94 28.64
C PRO A 418 -1.28 -15.16 28.15
N PRO A 419 -0.26 -15.63 28.91
CA PRO A 419 0.38 -16.89 28.60
C PRO A 419 -0.71 -17.96 28.49
N GLN A 420 -0.89 -18.55 27.31
CA GLN A 420 -1.79 -19.69 27.18
C GLN A 420 -1.19 -20.79 28.05
N MET A 421 -1.77 -21.05 29.22
CA MET A 421 -1.47 -22.26 29.96
C MET A 421 -1.79 -23.38 29.00
N SER A 422 -0.77 -24.12 28.57
CA SER A 422 -0.96 -25.28 27.71
C SER A 422 -1.98 -26.18 28.39
N GLU A 423 -3.21 -26.21 27.91
CA GLU A 423 -4.11 -27.31 28.24
C GLU A 423 -3.47 -28.54 27.62
N VAL A 424 -2.77 -29.29 28.47
CA VAL A 424 -2.34 -30.65 28.17
C VAL A 424 -3.60 -31.39 27.75
N PRO A 425 -3.68 -31.95 26.53
CA PRO A 425 -4.83 -32.73 26.13
C PRO A 425 -4.97 -33.89 27.11
N LEU A 426 -6.03 -33.90 27.92
CA LEU A 426 -6.45 -35.09 28.64
C LEU A 426 -7.06 -36.03 27.60
N THR A 427 -6.24 -36.86 26.98
CA THR A 427 -6.71 -38.10 26.34
C THR A 427 -7.14 -39.09 27.41
N PRO A 428 -8.25 -39.79 27.18
CA PRO A 428 -8.14 -41.24 26.98
C PRO A 428 -8.09 -41.63 25.51
#